data_AF-A0AAJ5WEX3-F1
#
_entry.id   AF-A0AAJ5WEX3-F1
#
_cell.length_a   1.000
_cell.length_b   1.000
_cell.length_c   1.000
_cell.angle_alpha   90.00
_cell.angle_beta   90.00
_cell.angle_gamma   90.00
#
_symmetry.space_group_name_H-M   'P 1'
#
loop_
_entity.id
_entity.type
_entity.pdbx_description
1 polymer ?
#
loop_
_entity_poly.entity_id
_entity_poly.type
_entity_poly.pdbx_seq_one_letter_code
_entity_poly.pdbx_strand_id
1 'polypeptide(L)' 'MEIPNHISAIAKIVRDDWKKIYFGAEPYLQAMEQIDCIDQMYYEDTAEQIVRYFLTNASSWRGEIAKAVKARLKELLGE' A
#
# COMPACT_ATOMS: atom_id res chain seq x y z
N MET A 1 13.97 -3.60 -9.22
CA MET A 1 13.62 -4.15 -7.90
C MET A 1 12.28 -4.85 -8.04
N GLU A 2 12.18 -6.07 -7.54
CA GLU A 2 10.91 -6.81 -7.53
C GLU A 2 10.05 -6.35 -6.34
N ILE A 3 8.77 -6.04 -6.58
CA ILE A 3 7.84 -5.69 -5.50
C ILE A 3 7.13 -6.98 -5.04
N PRO A 4 7.21 -7.35 -3.75
CA PRO A 4 6.64 -8.59 -3.24
C PRO A 4 5.11 -8.59 -3.33
N ASN A 5 4.50 -9.78 -3.17
CA ASN A 5 3.04 -9.91 -3.05
C ASN A 5 2.52 -9.60 -1.64
N HIS A 6 3.35 -9.79 -0.61
CA HIS A 6 2.94 -9.53 0.77
C HIS A 6 2.72 -8.03 0.99
N ILE A 7 1.49 -7.65 1.35
CA ILE A 7 1.10 -6.25 1.53
C ILE A 7 1.93 -5.58 2.64
N SER A 8 2.21 -6.28 3.74
CA SER A 8 3.10 -5.82 4.82
C SER A 8 4.53 -5.52 4.34
N ALA A 9 5.07 -6.35 3.44
CA ALA A 9 6.39 -6.14 2.86
C ALA A 9 6.38 -4.93 1.89
N ILE A 10 5.29 -4.73 1.15
CA ILE A 10 5.08 -3.50 0.36
C ILE A 10 5.05 -2.28 1.29
N ALA A 11 4.32 -2.33 2.40
CA ALA A 11 4.23 -1.23 3.35
C ALA A 11 5.60 -0.81 3.89
N LYS A 12 6.48 -1.78 4.16
CA LYS A 12 7.87 -1.53 4.54
C LYS A 12 8.64 -0.75 3.46
N ILE A 13 8.50 -1.13 2.19
CA ILE A 13 9.11 -0.40 1.07
C ILE A 13 8.60 1.04 1.00
N VAL A 14 7.30 1.25 1.22
CA VAL A 14 6.70 2.60 1.27
C VAL A 14 7.34 3.43 2.37
N ARG A 15 7.49 2.90 3.60
CA ARG A 15 8.14 3.60 4.73
C ARG A 15 9.60 3.96 4.44
N ASP A 16 10.31 3.06 3.78
CA ASP A 16 11.73 3.24 3.47
C ASP A 16 11.96 4.27 2.36
N ASP A 17 11.02 4.46 1.44
CA ASP A 17 11.12 5.43 0.34
C ASP A 17 10.41 6.76 0.65
N TRP A 18 9.16 6.72 1.11
CA TRP A 18 8.32 7.89 1.28
C TRP A 18 8.55 8.54 2.66
N LYS A 19 9.57 9.40 2.76
CA LYS A 19 9.98 10.00 4.05
C LYS A 19 8.94 10.94 4.69
N LYS A 20 8.17 11.66 3.88
CA LYS A 20 7.11 12.58 4.35
C LYS A 20 5.76 12.11 3.83
N ILE A 21 5.22 11.12 4.52
CA ILE A 21 3.95 10.47 4.18
C ILE A 21 2.82 11.48 4.33
N TYR A 22 1.90 11.49 3.36
CA TYR A 22 0.71 12.32 3.45
C TYR A 22 -0.18 11.82 4.59
N PHE A 23 -0.67 12.72 5.44
CA PHE A 23 -1.42 12.35 6.64
C PHE A 23 -2.67 11.50 6.33
N GLY A 24 -3.31 11.70 5.17
CA GLY A 24 -4.45 10.89 4.75
C GLY A 24 -4.09 9.48 4.28
N ALA A 25 -2.82 9.22 3.94
CA ALA A 25 -2.33 7.89 3.57
C ALA A 25 -1.84 7.09 4.78
N GLU A 26 -1.40 7.78 5.83
CA GLU A 26 -0.76 7.18 7.01
C GLU A 26 -1.60 6.09 7.69
N PRO A 27 -2.93 6.26 7.95
CA PRO A 27 -3.72 5.21 8.59
C PRO A 27 -3.82 3.93 7.75
N TYR A 28 -3.96 4.07 6.43
CA TYR A 28 -4.05 2.93 5.52
C TYR A 28 -2.71 2.23 5.38
N LEU A 29 -1.60 2.98 5.39
CA LEU A 29 -0.27 2.38 5.42
C LEU A 29 -0.02 1.59 6.71
N GLN A 30 -0.46 2.09 7.86
CA GLN A 30 -0.38 1.36 9.13
C GLN A 30 -1.22 0.07 9.10
N ALA A 31 -2.41 0.10 8.50
CA ALA A 31 -3.21 -1.09 8.31
C ALA A 31 -2.54 -2.09 7.35
N MET A 32 -1.91 -1.59 6.27
CA MET A 32 -1.13 -2.42 5.34
C MET A 32 0.04 -3.14 6.04
N GLU A 33 0.61 -2.59 7.10
CA GLU A 33 1.67 -3.25 7.88
C GLU A 33 1.17 -4.51 8.63
N GLN A 34 -0.14 -4.68 8.80
CA GLN A 34 -0.76 -5.77 9.56
C GLN A 34 -1.49 -6.81 8.71
N ILE A 35 -1.48 -6.64 7.39
CA ILE A 35 -2.12 -7.57 6.44
C ILE A 35 -1.09 -8.05 5.42
N ASP A 36 -1.17 -9.32 5.05
CA ASP A 36 -0.24 -9.96 4.11
C ASP A 36 -0.87 -10.24 2.76
N CYS A 37 -2.17 -10.51 2.69
CA CYS A 37 -2.86 -10.87 1.44
C CYS A 37 -4.16 -10.08 1.23
N ILE A 38 -4.56 -9.95 -0.03
CA ILE A 38 -5.64 -9.06 -0.47
C ILE A 38 -7.04 -9.55 -0.07
N ASP A 39 -7.17 -10.84 0.28
CA ASP A 39 -8.38 -11.50 0.73
C ASP A 39 -8.56 -11.46 2.27
N GLN A 40 -7.63 -10.84 3.01
CA GLN A 40 -7.73 -10.69 4.46
C GLN A 40 -8.67 -9.57 4.89
N MET A 41 -9.10 -9.68 6.16
CA MET A 41 -9.78 -8.62 6.90
C MET A 41 -8.83 -7.94 7.86
N TYR A 42 -8.98 -6.62 8.02
CA TYR A 42 -8.40 -5.81 9.08
C TYR A 42 -9.55 -5.21 9.89
N TYR A 43 -9.86 -5.84 11.02
CA TYR A 43 -11.08 -5.56 11.77
C TYR A 43 -12.33 -5.68 10.89
N GLU A 44 -12.98 -4.56 10.58
CA GLU A 44 -14.22 -4.49 9.80
C GLU A 44 -13.98 -4.10 8.32
N ASP A 45 -12.74 -3.76 7.95
CA ASP A 45 -12.35 -3.38 6.60
C ASP A 45 -11.69 -4.54 5.86
N THR A 46 -11.96 -4.68 4.55
CA THR A 46 -11.21 -5.62 3.70
C THR A 46 -9.83 -5.06 3.35
N ALA A 47 -8.86 -5.93 3.12
CA ALA A 47 -7.55 -5.54 2.61
C ALA A 47 -7.66 -4.78 1.28
N GLU A 48 -8.61 -5.15 0.40
CA GLU A 48 -8.91 -4.40 -0.81
C GLU A 48 -9.29 -2.93 -0.54
N GLN A 49 -10.18 -2.68 0.42
CA GLN A 49 -10.59 -1.32 0.79
C GLN A 49 -9.38 -0.52 1.29
N ILE A 50 -8.57 -1.11 2.17
CA ILE A 50 -7.35 -0.48 2.69
C ILE A 50 -6.40 -0.10 1.56
N VAL A 51 -6.11 -1.02 0.64
CA VAL A 51 -5.19 -0.76 -0.48
C VAL A 51 -5.74 0.33 -1.40
N ARG A 52 -7.05 0.31 -1.70
CA ARG A 52 -7.70 1.36 -2.51
C ARG A 52 -7.57 2.73 -1.86
N TYR A 53 -7.87 2.84 -0.57
CA TYR A 53 -7.78 4.10 0.15
C TYR A 53 -6.33 4.59 0.28
N PHE A 54 -5.37 3.70 0.48
CA PHE A 54 -3.95 4.06 0.41
C PHE A 54 -3.60 4.64 -0.97
N LEU A 55 -3.96 3.96 -2.06
CA LEU A 55 -3.67 4.42 -3.42
C LEU A 55 -4.30 5.79 -3.73
N THR A 56 -5.54 6.04 -3.31
CA THR A 56 -6.20 7.34 -3.43
C THR A 56 -5.41 8.45 -2.72
N ASN A 57 -4.87 8.17 -1.54
CA ASN A 57 -4.14 9.16 -0.73
C ASN A 57 -2.64 9.24 -1.04
N ALA A 58 -2.10 8.32 -1.84
CA ALA A 58 -0.69 8.26 -2.20
C ALA A 58 -0.32 9.14 -3.41
N SER A 59 -1.19 10.02 -3.92
CA SER A 59 -0.96 10.80 -5.14
C SER A 59 0.27 11.71 -5.09
N SER A 60 0.64 12.20 -3.91
CA SER A 60 1.82 13.05 -3.69
C SER A 60 3.14 12.26 -3.61
N TRP A 61 3.08 10.93 -3.41
CA TRP A 61 4.24 10.04 -3.47
C TRP A 61 4.63 9.78 -4.93
N ARG A 62 5.85 10.14 -5.32
CA ARG A 62 6.34 10.09 -6.71
C ARG A 62 7.75 9.51 -6.77
N GLY A 63 8.14 9.02 -7.95
CA GLY A 63 9.42 8.37 -8.20
C GLY A 63 9.24 6.95 -8.73
N GLU A 64 10.34 6.32 -9.12
CA GLU A 64 10.32 4.97 -9.71
C GLU A 64 9.81 3.91 -8.71
N ILE A 65 10.19 4.02 -7.43
CA ILE A 65 9.70 3.11 -6.38
C ILE A 65 8.19 3.30 -6.17
N ALA A 66 7.72 4.56 -6.08
CA ALA A 66 6.30 4.87 -5.97
C ALA A 66 5.49 4.31 -7.14
N LYS A 67 6.00 4.43 -8.37
CA LYS A 67 5.35 3.89 -9.57
C LYS A 67 5.27 2.37 -9.53
N ALA A 68 6.37 1.70 -9.19
CA ALA A 68 6.43 0.23 -9.11
C ALA A 68 5.50 -0.32 -8.02
N VAL A 69 5.51 0.27 -6.82
CA VAL A 69 4.63 -0.16 -5.72
C VAL A 69 3.16 0.04 -6.07
N LYS A 70 2.79 1.20 -6.60
CA LYS A 70 1.39 1.46 -6.99
C LYS A 70 0.91 0.52 -8.09
N ALA A 71 1.77 0.18 -9.04
CA ALA A 71 1.46 -0.80 -10.07
C ALA A 71 1.22 -2.18 -9.45
N ARG A 72 2.13 -2.64 -8.56
CA ARG A 72 1.96 -3.93 -7.89
C ARG A 72 0.69 -4.01 -7.05
N LEU A 73 0.35 -2.95 -6.31
CA LEU A 73 -0.89 -2.91 -5.53
C LEU A 73 -2.14 -2.98 -6.42
N LYS A 74 -2.11 -2.39 -7.62
CA LYS A 74 -3.20 -2.52 -8.60
C LYS A 74 -3.32 -3.92 -9.18
N GLU A 75 -2.20 -4.57 -9.47
CA GLU A 75 -2.19 -5.97 -9.89
C GLU A 75 -2.82 -6.88 -8.83
N LEU A 76 -2.52 -6.66 -7.54
CA LEU A 76 -3.14 -7.39 -6.43
C LEU A 76 -4.66 -7.16 -6.35
N LEU A 77 -5.14 -5.98 -6.76
CA LEU A 77 -6.56 -5.64 -6.88
C LEU A 77 -7.21 -6.17 -8.18
N GLY A 78 -6.43 -6.71 -9.12
CA GLY A 78 -6.91 -7.15 -10.43
C GLY A 78 -7.17 -6.03 -11.44
N GLU A 79 -6.47 -4.89 -11.34
CA GLU A 79 -6.59 -3.72 -12.22
C GLU A 79 -5.41 -3.48 -13.18
#